data_AF-A0A2E4ZTJ0-F1
#
_entry.id   AF-A0A2E4ZTJ0-F1
#
_cell.length_a   1.000
_cell.length_b   1.000
_cell.length_c   1.000
_cell.angle_alpha   90.00
_cell.angle_beta   90.00
_cell.angle_gamma   90.00
#
_symmetry.space_group_name_H-M   'P 1'
#
loop_
_entity.id
_entity.type
_entity.pdbx_description
1 polymer ?
#
loop_
_entity_poly.entity_id
_entity_poly.type
_entity_poly.pdbx_seq_one_letter_code
_entity_poly.pdbx_strand_id
1 'polypeptide(L)' 'MRDDYLKQAQQIIPDPNILINVVSRRAKQLKLGNKPLVESLEKLDPEDIALREVIEGKISYALGEEDEE' A
#
# COMPACT_ATOMS: atom_id res chain seq x y z
N MET A 1 15.14 -1.38 -6.08
CA MET A 1 14.37 -1.74 -4.87
C MET A 1 13.03 -1.03 -4.84
N ARG A 2 12.96 0.27 -4.51
CA ARG A 2 11.66 0.98 -4.45
C ARG A 2 10.95 1.06 -5.80
N ASP A 3 11.69 1.30 -6.88
CA ASP A 3 11.13 1.29 -8.25
C ASP A 3 10.58 -0.07 -8.67
N ASP A 4 11.16 -1.17 -8.16
CA ASP A 4 10.70 -2.53 -8.46
C ASP A 4 9.39 -2.85 -7.74
N TYR A 5 9.23 -2.35 -6.51
CA TYR A 5 7.96 -2.46 -5.79
C TYR A 5 6.86 -1.61 -6.42
N LEU A 6 7.18 -0.41 -6.90
CA LEU A 6 6.21 0.41 -7.61
C LEU A 6 5.71 -0.28 -8.88
N LYS A 7 6.61 -0.84 -9.69
CA LYS A 7 6.23 -1.57 -10.91
C LYS A 7 5.36 -2.78 -10.61
N GLN A 8 5.69 -3.57 -9.58
CA GLN A 8 4.90 -4.74 -9.19
C GLN A 8 3.54 -4.34 -8.59
N ALA A 9 3.50 -3.32 -7.74
CA ALA A 9 2.25 -2.82 -7.17
C ALA A 9 1.32 -2.24 -8.24
N GLN A 10 1.86 -1.61 -9.29
CA GLN A 10 1.09 -1.15 -10.45
C GLN A 10 0.45 -2.28 -11.26
N GLN A 11 0.97 -3.51 -11.19
CA GLN A 11 0.30 -4.66 -11.81
C GLN A 11 -0.96 -5.07 -11.03
N ILE A 12 -1.03 -4.74 -9.73
CA ILE A 12 -2.18 -5.01 -8.86
C ILE A 12 -3.16 -3.83 -8.85
N ILE A 13 -2.66 -2.60 -8.77
CA ILE A 13 -3.43 -1.35 -8.82
C ILE A 13 -2.92 -0.53 -10.01
N PRO A 14 -3.52 -0.65 -11.20
CA PRO A 14 -3.03 -0.02 -12.43
C PRO A 14 -3.11 1.50 -12.42
N ASP A 15 -4.09 2.07 -11.70
CA ASP A 15 -4.24 3.52 -11.59
C ASP A 15 -3.19 4.09 -10.61
N PRO A 16 -2.26 4.94 -11.07
CA PRO A 16 -1.21 5.49 -10.22
C PRO A 16 -1.75 6.38 -9.10
N ASN A 17 -2.84 7.12 -9.31
CA ASN A 17 -3.43 7.99 -8.30
C ASN A 17 -4.05 7.15 -7.18
N ILE A 18 -4.77 6.08 -7.53
CA ILE A 18 -5.32 5.13 -6.56
C ILE A 18 -4.18 4.49 -5.76
N LEU A 19 -3.14 3.99 -6.44
CA LEU A 19 -1.99 3.36 -5.79
C LEU A 19 -1.31 4.31 -4.80
N ILE A 20 -1.05 5.56 -5.19
CA ILE A 20 -0.46 6.58 -4.32
C ILE A 20 -1.34 6.80 -3.08
N ASN A 21 -2.66 6.90 -3.26
CA ASN A 21 -3.59 7.11 -2.16
C ASN A 21 -3.61 5.94 -1.17
N VAL A 22 -3.68 4.70 -1.68
CA VAL A 22 -3.66 3.48 -0.86
C VAL A 22 -2.36 3.38 -0.06
N VAL A 23 -1.22 3.53 -0.73
CA VAL A 23 0.10 3.47 -0.09
C VAL A 23 0.25 4.58 0.94
N SER A 24 -0.17 5.81 0.63
CA SER A 24 -0.07 6.94 1.56
C SER A 24 -0.92 6.75 2.81
N ARG A 25 -2.16 6.26 2.65
CA ARG A 25 -3.05 5.95 3.77
C ARG A 25 -2.46 4.84 4.63
N ARG A 26 -1.96 3.77 4.02
CA ARG A 26 -1.39 2.64 4.74
C ARG A 26 -0.08 3.00 5.46
N ALA A 27 0.81 3.74 4.80
CA ALA A 27 2.05 4.21 5.41
C ALA A 27 1.79 5.08 6.65
N LYS A 28 0.75 5.94 6.63
CA LYS A 28 0.32 6.69 7.82
C LYS A 28 -0.12 5.77 8.96
N GLN A 29 -0.90 4.73 8.69
CA GLN A 29 -1.30 3.77 9.71
C GLN A 29 -0.10 3.07 10.35
N LEU A 30 0.87 2.65 9.54
CA LEU A 30 2.11 2.02 10.02
C LEU A 30 2.93 2.97 10.90
N LYS A 31 3.05 4.25 10.50
CA LYS A 31 3.69 5.30 11.32
C LYS A 31 2.98 5.54 12.65
N LEU A 32 1.66 5.30 12.71
CA LEU A 32 0.87 5.34 13.94
C LEU A 32 0.98 4.06 14.79
N GLY A 33 1.82 3.09 14.40
CA GLY A 33 2.07 1.87 15.17
C GLY A 33 1.18 0.68 14.79
N ASN A 34 0.40 0.78 13.71
CA ASN A 34 -0.30 -0.40 13.19
C ASN A 34 0.71 -1.45 12.74
N LYS A 35 0.40 -2.72 13.00
CA LYS A 35 1.28 -3.83 12.62
C LYS A 35 1.29 -4.00 11.10
N PRO A 36 2.48 -4.21 10.49
CA PRO A 36 2.59 -4.72 9.13
C PRO A 36 1.82 -6.03 8.96
N LEU A 37 1.18 -6.20 7.80
CA LEU A 37 0.52 -7.45 7.37
C LEU A 37 1.47 -8.40 6.65
N VAL A 38 2.65 -7.89 6.28
CA VAL A 38 3.73 -8.63 5.63
C VAL A 38 4.93 -8.64 6.56
N GLU A 39 5.50 -9.82 6.77
CA GLU A 39 6.73 -9.98 7.55
C GLU A 39 7.94 -9.56 6.71
N SER A 40 8.84 -8.81 7.34
CA SER A 40 10.13 -8.43 6.77
C SER A 40 11.20 -8.63 7.83
N LEU A 41 12.26 -9.37 7.47
CA LEU A 41 13.44 -9.51 8.30
C LEU A 41 14.28 -8.22 8.32
N GLU A 42 14.07 -7.35 7.33
CA GLU A 42 14.73 -6.05 7.19
C GLU A 42 13.83 -4.93 7.71
N LYS A 43 14.44 -3.89 8.31
CA LYS A 43 13.75 -2.65 8.66
C LYS A 43 13.45 -1.88 7.39
N LEU A 44 12.25 -2.06 6.86
CA LEU A 44 11.74 -1.33 5.71
C LEU A 44 11.05 -0.04 6.15
N ASP A 45 11.08 0.96 5.27
CA ASP A 45 10.27 2.16 5.45
C ASP A 45 8.77 1.83 5.36
N PRO A 46 7.89 2.57 6.05
CA PRO A 46 6.45 2.34 6.01
C PRO A 46 5.86 2.31 4.59
N GLU A 47 6.41 3.12 3.69
CA GLU A 47 6.02 3.18 2.28
C GLU A 47 6.36 1.89 1.54
N ASP A 48 7.52 1.29 1.80
CA ASP A 48 7.95 0.04 1.18
C ASP A 48 7.15 -1.15 1.73
N ILE A 49 6.83 -1.15 3.03
CA ILE A 49 5.93 -2.14 3.64
C ILE A 49 4.55 -2.05 2.99
N ALA A 50 3.99 -0.85 2.85
CA ALA A 50 2.70 -0.65 2.22
C ALA A 50 2.68 -1.14 0.75
N LEU A 51 3.73 -0.86 -0.02
CA LEU A 51 3.84 -1.38 -1.39
C LEU A 51 3.89 -2.91 -1.42
N ARG A 52 4.64 -3.55 -0.51
CA ARG A 52 4.67 -5.01 -0.40
C ARG A 52 3.32 -5.60 -0.01
N GLU A 53 2.59 -4.96 0.89
CA GLU A 53 1.23 -5.39 1.24
C GLU A 53 0.27 -5.31 0.03
N VAL A 54 0.43 -4.34 -0.88
CA VAL A 54 -0.30 -4.31 -2.16
C VAL A 54 0.11 -5.49 -3.05
N ILE A 55 1.42 -5.71 -3.22
CA ILE A 55 1.97 -6.78 -4.08
C ILE A 55 1.50 -8.16 -3.61
N GLU A 56 1.44 -8.38 -2.29
CA GLU A 56 0.98 -9.63 -1.69
C GLU A 56 -0.56 -9.71 -1.56
N GLY A 57 -1.30 -8.71 -2.05
CA GLY A 57 -2.76 -8.67 -2.04
C GLY A 57 -3.37 -8.60 -0.63
N LYS A 58 -2.59 -8.15 0.37
CA LYS A 58 -3.03 -8.01 1.76
C LYS A 58 -3.89 -6.77 1.98
N ILE A 59 -3.71 -5.75 1.15
CA ILE A 59 -4.53 -4.54 1.12
C ILE A 59 -5.12 -4.34 -0.26
N SER A 60 -6.38 -3.91 -0.30
CA SER A 60 -7.11 -3.55 -1.51
C SER A 60 -7.72 -2.16 -1.36
N TYR A 61 -8.17 -1.60 -2.48
CA TYR A 61 -8.96 -0.39 -2.49
C TYR A 61 -10.40 -0.73 -2.86
N ALA A 62 -11.34 -0.05 -2.21
CA ALA A 62 -12.69 0.06 -2.71
C ALA A 62 -12.84 1.48 -3.24
N LEU A 63 -13.24 1.61 -4.51
CA LEU A 63 -13.84 2.85 -4.97
C LEU A 63 -15.22 2.85 -4.31
N GLY A 64 -15.36 3.61 -3.23
CA GLY A 64 -16.71 3.90 -2.76
C GLY A 64 -17.47 4.50 -3.94
N GLU A 65 -18.62 3.93 -4.29
CA GLU A 65 -19.71 4.84 -4.65
C GLU A 65 -19.77 5.80 -3.46
N GLU A 66 -19.58 7.09 -3.73
CA GLU A 66 -19.66 8.12 -2.70
C GLU A 66 -20.89 7.79 -1.85
N ASP A 67 -20.70 7.56 -0.55
CA ASP A 67 -21.82 7.61 0.38
C ASP A 67 -22.34 9.06 0.25
N GLU A 68 -23.30 9.26 -0.64
CA GLU A 68 -24.05 10.50 -0.82
C GLU A 68 -24.75 10.78 0.52
N GLU A 69 -24.13 11.64 1.34
CA GLU A 69 -24.82 12.33 2.45
C GLU A 69 -25.62 13.53 1.93
#